data_AF-N9WDT8-F1
#
_entry.id   AF-N9WDT8-F1
#
_cell.length_a   1.000
_cell.length_b   1.000
_cell.length_c   1.000
_cell.angle_alpha   90.00
_cell.angle_beta   90.00
_cell.angle_gamma   90.00
#
_symmetry.space_group_name_H-M   'P 1'
#
loop_
_entity.id
_entity.type
_entity.pdbx_description
1 polymer ?
#
loop_
_entity_poly.entity_id
_entity_poly.type
_entity_poly.pdbx_seq_one_letter_code
_entity_poly.pdbx_strand_id
1 'polypeptide(L)' 'MTELTSSIGRFNAKTGTVPVTFTAGDIVHRRDVRAVVTAAGKCDRKKTAERVAEVARGVAAKIDLGVIIAPPVEEEGTAE' A
#
# COMPACT_ATOMS: atom_id res chain seq x y z
N MET A 1 7.21 -15.72 5.46
CA MET A 1 7.25 -14.37 4.87
C MET A 1 5.95 -14.17 4.13
N THR A 2 5.09 -13.27 4.60
CA THR A 2 3.86 -12.93 3.90
C THR A 2 4.22 -12.29 2.55
N GLU A 3 3.80 -12.92 1.46
CA GLU A 3 4.04 -12.41 0.12
C GLU A 3 3.15 -11.18 -0.10
N LEU A 4 3.75 -10.00 0.02
CA LEU A 4 3.06 -8.73 -0.12
C LEU A 4 3.41 -8.09 -1.45
N THR A 5 2.40 -7.95 -2.31
CA THR A 5 2.51 -7.22 -3.58
C THR A 5 2.06 -5.79 -3.39
N SER A 6 2.67 -4.86 -4.13
CA SER A 6 2.30 -3.44 -4.08
C SER A 6 2.13 -2.89 -5.48
N SER A 7 1.06 -2.12 -5.68
CA SER A 7 0.74 -1.45 -6.94
C SER A 7 0.69 0.05 -6.72
N ILE A 8 1.56 0.77 -7.44
CA ILE A 8 1.69 2.22 -7.34
C ILE A 8 0.80 2.86 -8.40
N GLY A 9 -0.19 3.62 -7.95
CA GLY A 9 -1.08 4.38 -8.81
C GLY A 9 -0.47 5.68 -9.32
N ARG A 10 -1.29 6.49 -9.99
CA ARG A 10 -0.86 7.74 -10.62
C ARG A 10 -0.49 8.79 -9.58
N PHE A 11 0.66 9.44 -9.76
CA PHE A 11 1.09 10.57 -8.94
C PHE A 11 0.07 11.71 -8.98
N ASN A 12 -0.37 12.13 -7.79
CA ASN A 12 -1.22 13.27 -7.58
C ASN A 12 -0.36 14.51 -7.27
N ALA A 13 -0.19 15.37 -8.26
CA ALA A 13 0.59 16.60 -8.13
C ALA A 13 -0.03 17.63 -7.17
N LYS A 14 -1.35 17.55 -6.91
CA LYS A 14 -2.04 18.48 -5.98
C LYS A 14 -1.66 18.21 -4.53
N THR A 15 -1.56 16.93 -4.17
CA THR A 15 -1.25 16.48 -2.79
C THR A 15 0.20 16.07 -2.62
N GLY A 16 0.94 15.84 -3.70
CA GLY A 16 2.30 15.31 -3.66
C GLY A 16 2.34 13.85 -3.23
N THR A 17 1.27 13.08 -3.47
CA THR A 17 1.16 11.68 -3.05
C THR A 17 0.96 10.74 -4.23
N VAL A 18 1.36 9.48 -4.08
CA VAL A 18 0.99 8.36 -4.93
C VAL A 18 0.07 7.43 -4.14
N PRO A 19 -1.12 7.10 -4.64
CA PRO A 19 -1.94 6.07 -4.02
C PRO A 19 -1.28 4.72 -4.26
N VAL A 20 -1.07 3.95 -3.20
CA VAL A 20 -0.48 2.61 -3.28
C VAL A 20 -1.48 1.60 -2.74
N THR A 21 -1.66 0.51 -3.47
CA THR A 21 -2.45 -0.65 -3.02
C THR A 21 -1.49 -1.75 -2.64
N PHE A 22 -1.57 -2.22 -1.41
CA PHE A 22 -0.83 -3.36 -0.89
C PHE A 22 -1.78 -4.55 -0.81
N THR A 23 -1.38 -5.68 -1.39
CA THR A 23 -2.17 -6.91 -1.40
C THR A 23 -1.34 -8.04 -0.81
N ALA A 24 -1.90 -8.71 0.20
CA ALA A 24 -1.27 -9.85 0.87
C ALA A 24 -2.35 -10.91 1.15
N GLY A 25 -2.43 -11.94 0.30
CA GLY A 25 -3.56 -12.88 0.30
C GLY A 25 -4.89 -12.13 0.12
N ASP A 26 -5.82 -12.34 1.04
CA ASP A 26 -7.14 -11.69 1.09
C ASP A 26 -7.12 -10.24 1.63
N ILE A 27 -5.97 -9.77 2.11
CA ILE A 27 -5.83 -8.42 2.67
C ILE A 27 -5.52 -7.44 1.55
N VAL A 28 -6.44 -6.49 1.31
CA VAL A 28 -6.23 -5.35 0.41
C VAL A 28 -6.17 -4.06 1.23
N HIS A 29 -4.98 -3.46 1.32
CA HIS A 29 -4.77 -2.22 2.05
C HIS A 29 -4.36 -1.09 1.08
N ARG A 30 -5.18 -0.04 0.99
CA ARG A 30 -4.87 1.16 0.20
C ARG A 30 -4.33 2.26 1.09
N ARG A 31 -3.24 2.90 0.66
CA ARG A 31 -2.62 4.01 1.38
C ARG A 31 -1.96 5.00 0.43
N ASP A 32 -2.18 6.29 0.67
CA ASP A 32 -1.43 7.35 0.03
C ASP A 32 -0.03 7.46 0.61
N VAL A 33 0.98 7.28 -0.25
CA VAL A 33 2.39 7.45 0.10
C VAL A 33 2.86 8.79 -0.43
N ARG A 34 3.54 9.56 0.42
CA ARG A 34 4.16 10.82 0.00
C ARG A 34 5.21 10.54 -1.06
N ALA A 35 5.01 11.09 -2.25
CA ALA A 35 5.92 10.89 -3.36
C ALA A 35 7.16 11.76 -3.16
N VAL A 36 8.30 11.27 -3.63
CA VAL A 36 9.52 12.06 -3.63
C VAL A 36 9.50 12.92 -4.89
N VAL A 37 9.42 14.23 -4.72
CA VAL A 37 9.51 15.19 -5.83
C VAL A 37 10.94 15.70 -5.96
N THR A 38 11.39 15.91 -7.19
CA THR A 38 12.67 16.55 -7.48
C THR A 38 12.59 18.05 -7.19
N ALA A 39 13.74 18.73 -7.18
CA ALA A 39 13.79 20.19 -7.05
C ALA A 39 12.99 20.93 -8.15
N ALA A 40 12.76 20.28 -9.30
CA ALA A 40 11.92 20.78 -10.39
C ALA A 40 10.42 20.49 -10.19
N GLY A 41 10.00 19.97 -9.03
CA GLY A 41 8.60 19.63 -8.72
C GLY A 41 8.07 18.40 -9.44
N LYS A 42 8.92 17.63 -10.14
CA LYS A 42 8.52 16.40 -10.83
C LYS A 42 8.64 15.19 -9.91
N CYS A 43 7.71 14.25 -9.98
CA CYS A 43 7.78 13.00 -9.23
C CYS A 43 9.00 12.17 -9.66
N ASP A 44 9.91 11.93 -8.72
CA ASP A 44 11.03 11.01 -8.87
C ASP A 44 10.54 9.58 -8.65
N ARG A 45 10.30 8.86 -9.74
CA ARG A 45 9.76 7.49 -9.66
C ARG A 45 10.71 6.53 -8.97
N LYS A 46 12.03 6.70 -9.10
CA LYS A 46 13.01 5.81 -8.47
C LYS A 46 12.98 5.97 -6.96
N LYS A 47 13.12 7.20 -6.46
CA LYS A 47 13.07 7.47 -5.02
C LYS A 47 11.68 7.21 -4.42
N THR A 48 10.62 7.47 -5.19
CA THR A 48 9.27 7.14 -4.76
C THR A 48 9.09 5.63 -4.64
N ALA A 49 9.62 4.82 -5.57
CA ALA A 49 9.58 3.36 -5.47
C ALA A 49 10.36 2.84 -4.25
N GLU A 50 11.53 3.41 -3.94
CA GLU A 50 12.28 3.07 -2.72
C GLU A 50 11.46 3.39 -1.45
N ARG A 51 10.80 4.55 -1.43
CA ARG A 51 9.90 4.92 -0.33
C ARG A 51 8.71 3.98 -0.22
N VAL A 52 8.12 3.57 -1.34
CA VAL A 52 7.03 2.60 -1.37
C VAL A 52 7.50 1.24 -0.87
N ALA A 53 8.72 0.79 -1.21
CA ALA A 53 9.28 -0.46 -0.72
C ALA A 53 9.50 -0.45 0.80
N GLU A 54 9.95 0.67 1.37
CA GLU A 54 10.02 0.86 2.83
C GLU A 54 8.64 0.74 3.48
N VAL A 55 7.64 1.43 2.92
CA VAL A 55 6.25 1.34 3.41
C VAL A 55 5.71 -0.08 3.27
N ALA A 56 6.01 -0.77 2.17
CA ALA A 56 5.60 -2.15 1.93
C ALA A 56 6.13 -3.09 3.03
N ARG A 57 7.39 -2.95 3.45
CA ARG A 57 7.96 -3.71 4.56
C ARG A 57 7.25 -3.42 5.88
N GLY A 58 6.94 -2.15 6.14
CA GLY A 58 6.17 -1.75 7.33
C GLY A 58 4.73 -2.29 7.32
N VAL A 59 4.08 -2.33 6.15
CA VAL A 59 2.76 -2.93 5.97
C VAL A 59 2.82 -4.44 6.16
N ALA A 60 3.80 -5.11 5.56
CA ALA A 60 4.01 -6.56 5.73
C ALA A 60 4.22 -6.93 7.21
N ALA A 61 5.07 -6.18 7.93
CA ALA A 61 5.26 -6.38 9.36
C ALA A 61 3.98 -6.16 10.16
N LYS A 62 3.17 -5.14 9.81
CA LYS A 62 1.88 -4.90 10.48
C LYS A 62 0.83 -5.98 10.19
N ILE A 63 0.85 -6.57 9.01
CA ILE A 63 0.00 -7.72 8.66
C ILE A 63 0.43 -8.94 9.47
N ASP A 64 1.74 -9.21 9.52
CA ASP A 64 2.33 -10.31 10.30
C ASP A 64 2.00 -10.18 11.81
N LEU A 65 1.99 -8.95 12.32
CA LEU A 65 1.59 -8.62 13.69
C LEU A 65 0.06 -8.61 13.92
N GLY A 66 -0.77 -8.83 12.89
CA GLY A 66 -2.23 -8.78 13.01
C GLY A 66 -2.81 -7.37 13.26
N VAL A 67 -2.04 -6.32 13.00
CA VAL A 67 -2.49 -4.92 13.10
C VAL A 67 -3.29 -4.50 11.87
N ILE A 68 -2.88 -4.97 10.69
CA ILE A 68 -3.65 -4.84 9.45
C ILE A 68 -4.29 -6.19 9.20
N ILE A 69 -5.55 -6.31 9.58
CA ILE A 69 -6.38 -7.49 9.30
C ILE A 69 -7.18 -7.24 8.03
N ALA A 70 -7.54 -8.32 7.32
CA ALA A 70 -8.56 -8.23 6.29
C ALA A 70 -9.83 -7.68 6.95
N PRO A 71 -10.62 -6.83 6.26
CA PRO A 71 -12.00 -6.64 6.69
C PRO A 71 -12.63 -8.04 6.82
N PRO A 72 -13.45 -8.29 7.86
CA PRO A 72 -14.16 -9.56 7.93
C PRO A 72 -14.89 -9.70 6.61
N VAL A 73 -14.54 -10.74 5.84
CA VAL A 73 -15.41 -11.17 4.76
C VAL A 73 -16.70 -11.55 5.47
N GLU A 74 -17.75 -10.75 5.28
CA GLU A 74 -19.09 -11.17 5.68
C GLU A 74 -19.33 -12.44 4.86
N GLU A 75 -19.17 -13.58 5.51
CA GLU A 75 -19.59 -14.87 5.00
C GLU A 75 -21.12 -14.78 4.92
N GLU A 76 -21.62 -14.28 3.80
CA GLU A 76 -23.03 -14.41 3.45
C GLU A 76 -23.34 -15.91 3.29
N GLY A 77 -23.76 -16.50 4.40
CA GLY A 77 -24.71 -17.60 4.44
C GLY A 77 -24.16 -19.01 4.26
N THR A 78 -24.22 -19.79 5.33
CA THR A 78 -25.14 -20.93 5.40
C THR A 78 -25.51 -21.18 6.87
N ALA A 79 -26.69 -20.71 7.24
CA ALA A 79 -27.44 -21.34 8.32
C ALA A 79 -28.10 -22.58 7.73
N GLU A 80 -27.69 -23.76 8.17
CA GLU A 80 -28.48 -24.99 8.06
C GLU A 80 -28.42 -25.77 9.37
#